data_AF-A0A1G7J9J7-F1
#
_entry.id   AF-A0A1G7J9J7-F1
#
_cell.length_a   1.000
_cell.length_b   1.000
_cell.length_c   1.000
_cell.angle_alpha   90.00
_cell.angle_beta   90.00
_cell.angle_gamma   90.00
#
_symmetry.space_group_name_H-M   'P 1'
#
loop_
_entity.id
_entity.type
_entity.pdbx_description
1 polymer ?
#
loop_
_entity_poly.entity_id
_entity_poly.type
_entity_poly.pdbx_seq_one_letter_code
_entity_poly.pdbx_strand_id
1 'polypeptide(L)'
;MGYHGGTMRVLGRRVYWRWYGEVLLEGGVTLRMSGDAAKWLRPGEWVRLRTEFKKPVLGFDEYALEATFPLWPPFAKTLEHVRESPLGGEAYRYRLKAREATYESDFEAIAELEQFHYASEKEVVALWVCTECRKTIPANAKPLCDCGGEARLKEIRGSTPASRFLVLELAERLPFEPRILGYLRLDPPIPRMHRRTPGGVERDIRERIFPRDWFHPTYEGGADWQKALDRVRTAASRIARVVVHPDYRSEGFGALLVRVALEWARERGAPEGRREKHLVYTIAQMARYHPFFEKVGFRYLFDTASGRPVLFYPLTEEAEAHLERFLREDPYARAHGGRLYRPRFGRVSGLPGPIRLAGVHKAYRSHLDLGGLSREVQEALLAFGVKARVVERVVLRGASLEIPPGSLAVLAGASGAGKTTLLRLLLGELPDLGEVALPPGRRVAYIPGEVEVELGEAPILEALYRKLKDVGAAIEVLNRVGLSDAVLYRARPKELSTGQRERFRLALLLAERPDLLLIDEFAAHLDVPTARRVALGLGKLCREAGVTLVAATHRPEVVAALDPDLLVYVGYGGLTTVPRRGPRT
;
A
#
# COMPACT_ATOMS: atom_id res chain seq x y z
N MET A 1 10.69 41.00 -36.61
CA MET A 1 11.95 40.67 -35.90
C MET A 1 11.68 39.44 -35.05
N GLY A 2 12.28 38.30 -35.39
CA GLY A 2 12.14 37.08 -34.59
C GLY A 2 13.01 37.17 -33.34
N TYR A 3 12.57 36.58 -32.23
CA TYR A 3 13.42 36.45 -31.06
C TYR A 3 14.25 35.16 -31.24
N HIS A 4 15.56 35.26 -31.13
CA HIS A 4 16.43 34.09 -31.15
C HIS A 4 16.53 33.50 -29.74
N GLY A 5 16.41 32.18 -29.63
CA GLY A 5 16.71 31.46 -28.39
C GLY A 5 18.15 31.74 -27.96
N GLY A 6 18.40 31.83 -26.66
CA GLY A 6 19.69 32.27 -26.15
C GLY A 6 19.77 32.32 -24.63
N THR A 7 20.95 32.70 -24.14
CA THR A 7 21.19 32.96 -22.72
C THR A 7 20.65 34.34 -22.37
N MET A 8 19.79 34.40 -21.37
CA MET A 8 19.04 35.59 -20.95
C MET A 8 19.07 35.70 -19.44
N ARG A 9 19.05 36.93 -18.92
CA ARG A 9 18.95 37.16 -17.47
C ARG A 9 17.50 37.18 -17.01
N VAL A 10 17.22 36.53 -15.88
CA VAL A 10 15.94 36.64 -15.17
C VAL A 10 15.84 38.02 -14.54
N LEU A 11 14.87 38.82 -14.94
CA LEU A 11 14.61 40.15 -14.38
C LEU A 11 13.70 40.08 -13.15
N GLY A 12 12.76 39.15 -13.14
CA GLY A 12 11.78 39.02 -12.08
C GLY A 12 10.93 37.77 -12.23
N ARG A 13 10.21 37.44 -11.15
CA ARG A 13 9.21 36.38 -11.13
C ARG A 13 7.95 36.86 -10.43
N ARG A 14 6.79 36.40 -10.90
CA ARG A 14 5.48 36.58 -10.26
C ARG A 14 4.86 35.21 -10.06
N VAL A 15 4.57 34.86 -8.82
CA VAL A 15 3.93 33.58 -8.46
C VAL A 15 2.53 33.89 -8.00
N TYR A 16 1.54 33.53 -8.82
CA TYR A 16 0.12 33.77 -8.51
C TYR A 16 -0.47 32.57 -7.76
N TRP A 17 -0.17 31.36 -8.24
CA TRP A 17 -0.63 30.09 -7.69
C TRP A 17 0.49 29.05 -7.77
N ARG A 18 0.36 27.92 -7.06
CA ARG A 18 1.30 26.79 -7.23
C ARG A 18 1.38 26.28 -8.66
N TRP A 19 0.28 26.34 -9.39
CA TRP A 19 0.15 25.89 -10.76
C TRP A 19 0.36 27.00 -11.80
N TYR A 20 0.59 28.26 -11.39
CA TYR A 20 0.81 29.36 -12.34
C TYR A 20 1.73 30.45 -11.81
N GLY A 21 2.79 30.68 -12.55
CA GLY A 21 3.70 31.80 -12.38
C GLY A 21 4.24 32.31 -13.71
N GLU A 22 4.81 33.50 -13.66
CA GLU A 22 5.43 34.19 -14.78
C GLU A 22 6.87 34.54 -14.42
N VAL A 23 7.79 34.29 -15.33
CA VAL A 23 9.19 34.68 -15.20
C VAL A 23 9.53 35.64 -16.34
N LEU A 24 9.94 36.84 -15.97
CA LEU A 24 10.34 37.88 -16.91
C LEU A 24 11.84 37.77 -17.15
N LEU A 25 12.23 37.67 -18.42
CA LEU A 25 13.61 37.68 -18.88
C LEU A 25 13.96 39.01 -19.56
N GLU A 26 15.24 39.26 -19.75
CA GLU A 26 15.72 40.37 -20.57
C GLU A 26 15.15 40.30 -22.00
N GLY A 27 15.08 41.44 -22.68
CA GLY A 27 14.45 41.52 -24.00
C GLY A 27 12.92 41.44 -23.99
N GLY A 28 12.28 41.56 -22.82
CA GLY A 28 10.82 41.63 -22.68
C GLY A 28 10.12 40.27 -22.82
N VAL A 29 10.85 39.17 -22.69
CA VAL A 29 10.32 37.80 -22.84
C VAL A 29 9.70 37.34 -21.52
N THR A 30 8.46 36.87 -21.55
CA THR A 30 7.74 36.33 -20.39
C THR A 30 7.49 34.85 -20.58
N LEU A 31 7.97 34.04 -19.63
CA LEU A 31 7.74 32.60 -19.58
C LEU A 31 6.61 32.28 -18.60
N ARG A 32 5.57 31.59 -19.07
CA ARG A 32 4.52 31.01 -18.23
C ARG A 32 4.88 29.58 -17.87
N MET A 33 4.83 29.26 -16.58
CA MET A 33 5.13 27.92 -16.04
C MET A 33 4.34 27.68 -14.76
N SER A 34 4.47 26.49 -14.17
CA SER A 34 3.94 26.26 -12.82
C SER A 34 4.60 27.22 -11.83
N GLY A 35 3.83 27.76 -10.89
CA GLY A 35 4.38 28.62 -9.84
C GLY A 35 5.37 27.90 -8.93
N ASP A 36 5.19 26.58 -8.76
CA ASP A 36 6.14 25.71 -8.08
C ASP A 36 7.49 25.61 -8.80
N ALA A 37 7.56 25.83 -10.11
CA ALA A 37 8.83 26.03 -10.82
C ALA A 37 9.29 27.50 -10.75
N ALA A 38 8.41 28.45 -11.08
CA ALA A 38 8.75 29.88 -11.16
C ALA A 38 9.39 30.43 -9.88
N LYS A 39 8.93 29.98 -8.69
CA LYS A 39 9.48 30.40 -7.39
C LYS A 39 10.97 30.06 -7.19
N TRP A 40 11.52 29.15 -8.00
CA TRP A 40 12.93 28.76 -7.92
C TRP A 40 13.83 29.52 -8.88
N LEU A 41 13.30 30.34 -9.80
CA LEU A 41 14.10 31.17 -10.71
C LEU A 41 14.32 32.55 -10.08
N ARG A 42 15.58 32.91 -9.78
CA ARG A 42 15.86 34.14 -9.00
C ARG A 42 16.17 35.30 -9.94
N PRO A 43 15.71 36.52 -9.60
CA PRO A 43 16.18 37.72 -10.27
C PRO A 43 17.72 37.78 -10.29
N GLY A 44 18.28 38.07 -11.46
CA GLY A 44 19.71 38.16 -11.68
C GLY A 44 20.36 36.91 -12.25
N GLU A 45 19.68 35.75 -12.28
CA GLU A 45 20.21 34.50 -12.78
C GLU A 45 20.21 34.41 -14.30
N TRP A 46 21.19 33.69 -14.84
CA TRP A 46 21.26 33.37 -16.25
C TRP A 46 20.52 32.07 -16.54
N VAL A 47 19.66 32.11 -17.56
CA VAL A 47 18.93 30.95 -18.08
C VAL A 47 19.10 30.89 -19.59
N ARG A 48 19.13 29.70 -20.16
CA ARG A 48 19.22 29.48 -21.60
C ARG A 48 17.91 28.92 -22.11
N LEU A 49 17.25 29.68 -22.99
CA LEU A 49 16.08 29.23 -23.70
C LEU A 49 16.52 28.40 -24.91
N ARG A 50 16.13 27.12 -24.97
CA ARG A 50 16.55 26.19 -26.03
C ARG A 50 15.63 26.17 -27.25
N THR A 51 14.59 26.99 -27.26
CA THR A 51 13.56 27.01 -28.29
C THR A 51 13.55 28.37 -28.98
N GLU A 52 13.43 28.39 -30.31
CA GLU A 52 13.20 29.62 -31.06
C GLU A 52 11.75 30.07 -30.92
N PHE A 53 11.50 31.38 -30.90
CA PHE A 53 10.16 31.90 -30.63
C PHE A 53 9.86 33.20 -31.36
N LYS A 54 8.57 33.41 -31.65
CA LYS A 54 8.09 34.52 -32.48
C LYS A 54 7.25 35.54 -31.72
N LYS A 55 6.95 35.27 -30.45
CA LYS A 55 6.11 36.11 -29.58
C LYS A 55 6.77 36.32 -28.22
N PRO A 56 6.57 37.48 -27.57
CA PRO A 56 7.24 37.79 -26.31
C PRO A 56 6.69 37.00 -25.10
N VAL A 57 5.58 36.29 -25.23
CA VAL A 57 4.98 35.51 -24.13
C VAL A 57 4.88 34.05 -24.53
N LEU A 58 5.54 33.17 -23.78
CA LEU A 58 5.61 31.72 -24.05
C LEU A 58 4.80 30.94 -23.01
N GLY A 59 3.95 30.03 -23.49
CA GLY A 59 3.15 29.08 -22.73
C GLY A 59 3.95 27.84 -22.31
N PHE A 60 3.35 27.00 -21.47
CA PHE A 60 4.03 25.91 -20.74
C PHE A 60 4.78 24.95 -21.68
N ASP A 61 4.16 24.58 -22.80
CA ASP A 61 4.68 23.56 -23.72
C ASP A 61 5.44 24.16 -24.91
N GLU A 62 5.67 25.48 -24.91
CA GLU A 62 6.27 26.20 -26.03
C GLU A 62 7.79 26.37 -25.89
N TYR A 63 8.39 25.94 -24.77
CA TYR A 63 9.82 26.13 -24.53
C TYR A 63 10.44 25.09 -23.58
N ALA A 64 11.76 24.96 -23.68
CA ALA A 64 12.61 24.32 -22.68
C ALA A 64 13.60 25.34 -22.10
N LEU A 65 13.83 25.30 -20.79
CA LEU A 65 14.66 26.26 -20.07
C LEU A 65 15.79 25.54 -19.33
N GLU A 66 17.01 25.83 -19.73
CA GLU A 66 18.21 25.39 -19.03
C GLU A 66 18.66 26.49 -18.06
N ALA A 67 18.41 26.28 -16.77
CA ALA A 67 18.98 27.11 -15.70
C ALA A 67 20.24 26.44 -15.14
N THR A 68 20.87 27.03 -14.12
CA THR A 68 21.92 26.38 -13.30
C THR A 68 21.52 25.00 -12.74
N PHE A 69 20.25 24.65 -12.81
CA PHE A 69 19.70 23.36 -12.43
C PHE A 69 18.54 22.98 -13.36
N PRO A 70 18.30 21.69 -13.57
CA PRO A 70 17.32 21.21 -14.54
C PRO A 70 15.88 21.40 -14.03
N LEU A 71 15.31 22.57 -14.29
CA LEU A 71 13.98 22.98 -13.80
C LEU A 71 12.84 22.79 -14.81
N TRP A 72 13.05 23.11 -16.09
CA TRP A 72 11.99 23.06 -17.12
C TRP A 72 12.52 22.45 -18.44
N PRO A 73 11.88 21.41 -19.01
CA PRO A 73 10.57 20.87 -18.66
C PRO A 73 10.55 20.16 -17.30
N PRO A 74 9.37 20.07 -16.66
CA PRO A 74 9.21 19.38 -15.38
C PRO A 74 9.67 17.94 -15.46
N PHE A 75 10.17 17.39 -14.34
CA PHE A 75 10.53 15.97 -14.29
C PHE A 75 9.32 15.08 -14.61
N ALA A 76 9.54 14.08 -15.45
CA ALA A 76 8.54 13.08 -15.82
C ALA A 76 9.23 11.77 -16.20
N LYS A 77 8.63 10.64 -15.80
CA LYS A 77 9.07 9.30 -16.12
C LYS A 77 7.87 8.41 -16.43
N THR A 78 7.91 7.75 -17.59
CA THR A 78 6.95 6.70 -17.94
C THR A 78 7.46 5.38 -17.38
N LEU A 79 6.55 4.61 -16.78
CA LEU A 79 6.87 3.40 -16.03
C LEU A 79 5.85 2.33 -16.40
N GLU A 80 6.32 1.09 -16.51
CA GLU A 80 5.44 -0.07 -16.53
C GLU A 80 5.51 -0.75 -15.17
N HIS A 81 4.35 -0.93 -14.54
CA HIS A 81 4.23 -1.74 -13.34
C HIS A 81 3.56 -3.06 -13.72
N VAL A 82 4.39 -4.04 -14.02
CA VAL A 82 3.97 -5.41 -14.35
C VAL A 82 3.86 -6.19 -13.06
N ARG A 83 2.74 -6.88 -12.88
CA ARG A 83 2.62 -7.91 -11.86
C ARG A 83 2.62 -9.27 -12.52
N GLU A 84 3.50 -10.12 -12.05
CA GLU A 84 3.59 -11.49 -12.54
C GLU A 84 2.48 -12.36 -11.94
N SER A 85 2.01 -13.32 -12.73
CA SER A 85 1.19 -14.43 -12.29
C SER A 85 2.07 -15.45 -11.56
N PRO A 86 1.62 -16.00 -10.42
CA PRO A 86 2.35 -17.09 -9.77
C PRO A 86 2.36 -18.39 -10.59
N LEU A 87 1.58 -18.49 -11.67
CA LEU A 87 1.64 -19.60 -12.65
C LEU A 87 2.67 -19.34 -13.78
N GLY A 88 3.41 -18.23 -13.70
CA GLY A 88 4.21 -17.71 -14.82
C GLY A 88 3.38 -16.80 -15.73
N GLY A 89 4.04 -15.82 -16.36
CA GLY A 89 3.42 -14.84 -17.25
C GLY A 89 2.92 -13.58 -16.55
N GLU A 90 2.45 -12.61 -17.34
CA GLU A 90 1.94 -11.32 -16.86
C GLU A 90 0.48 -11.44 -16.39
N ALA A 91 0.21 -11.00 -15.16
CA ALA A 91 -1.15 -10.94 -14.62
C ALA A 91 -1.88 -9.65 -15.02
N TYR A 92 -1.20 -8.52 -14.88
CA TYR A 92 -1.67 -7.22 -15.31
C TYR A 92 -0.47 -6.26 -15.39
N ARG A 93 -0.62 -5.25 -16.23
CA ARG A 93 0.37 -4.19 -16.42
C ARG A 93 -0.33 -2.86 -16.34
N TYR A 94 0.19 -2.01 -15.46
CA TYR A 94 -0.17 -0.60 -15.44
C TYR A 94 0.87 0.19 -16.22
N ARG A 95 0.42 0.97 -17.21
CA ARG A 95 1.23 2.04 -17.79
C ARG A 95 1.01 3.31 -17.00
N LEU A 96 2.07 3.74 -16.31
CA LEU A 96 2.04 4.83 -15.36
C LEU A 96 2.95 5.97 -15.84
N LYS A 97 2.61 7.19 -15.46
CA LYS A 97 3.46 8.37 -15.65
C LYS A 97 3.66 9.06 -14.31
N ALA A 98 4.87 8.99 -13.78
CA ALA A 98 5.23 9.74 -12.59
C ALA A 98 5.84 11.08 -13.02
N ARG A 99 5.23 12.20 -12.65
CA ARG A 99 5.68 13.53 -13.08
C ARG A 99 5.45 14.57 -12.02
N GLU A 100 6.10 15.72 -12.15
CA GLU A 100 5.78 16.85 -11.30
C GLU A 100 4.36 17.35 -11.52
N ALA A 101 3.74 17.83 -10.44
CA ALA A 101 2.46 18.54 -10.51
C ALA A 101 2.67 19.91 -11.15
N THR A 102 1.90 20.19 -12.20
CA THR A 102 2.11 21.35 -13.06
C THR A 102 0.84 22.19 -13.19
N TYR A 103 -0.31 21.54 -13.35
CA TYR A 103 -1.58 22.21 -13.63
C TYR A 103 -2.47 22.28 -12.40
N GLU A 104 -3.44 23.20 -12.37
CA GLU A 104 -4.39 23.34 -11.26
C GLU A 104 -5.07 22.01 -10.93
N SER A 105 -5.55 21.30 -11.96
CA SER A 105 -6.18 19.98 -11.82
C SER A 105 -5.30 18.92 -11.15
N ASP A 106 -3.96 19.04 -11.21
CA ASP A 106 -3.07 18.14 -10.47
C ASP A 106 -3.17 18.43 -8.96
N PHE A 107 -3.19 19.70 -8.58
CA PHE A 107 -3.31 20.12 -7.19
C PHE A 107 -4.72 19.93 -6.63
N GLU A 108 -5.77 20.04 -7.47
CA GLU A 108 -7.13 19.63 -7.12
C GLU A 108 -7.15 18.14 -6.76
N ALA A 109 -6.56 17.27 -7.59
CA ALA A 109 -6.45 15.84 -7.31
C ALA A 109 -5.58 15.53 -6.07
N ILE A 110 -4.51 16.30 -5.82
CA ILE A 110 -3.72 16.17 -4.59
C ILE A 110 -4.57 16.53 -3.35
N ALA A 111 -5.38 17.59 -3.42
CA ALA A 111 -6.27 17.97 -2.33
C ALA A 111 -7.31 16.88 -2.04
N GLU A 112 -7.90 16.31 -3.09
CA GLU A 112 -8.81 15.18 -2.98
C GLU A 112 -8.12 13.94 -2.39
N LEU A 113 -6.88 13.65 -2.79
CA LEU A 113 -6.14 12.52 -2.22
C LEU A 113 -5.75 12.73 -0.75
N GLU A 114 -5.41 13.96 -0.35
CA GLU A 114 -4.99 14.28 1.02
C GLU A 114 -6.09 14.01 2.04
N GLN A 115 -7.37 14.03 1.65
CA GLN A 115 -8.47 13.67 2.55
C GLN A 115 -8.41 12.20 3.00
N PHE A 116 -7.78 11.33 2.21
CA PHE A 116 -7.57 9.92 2.56
C PHE A 116 -6.30 9.70 3.40
N HIS A 117 -5.51 10.75 3.65
CA HIS A 117 -4.29 10.64 4.43
C HIS A 117 -4.61 10.58 5.93
N TYR A 118 -4.44 9.40 6.52
CA TYR A 118 -4.75 9.09 7.92
C TYR A 118 -3.97 9.91 8.97
N ALA A 119 -2.93 10.65 8.58
CA ALA A 119 -2.18 11.55 9.47
C ALA A 119 -2.41 13.04 9.14
N SER A 120 -3.47 13.39 8.42
CA SER A 120 -3.94 14.77 8.35
C SER A 120 -4.54 15.18 9.69
N GLU A 121 -3.94 16.16 10.35
CA GLU A 121 -4.47 16.78 11.57
C GLU A 121 -5.63 17.77 11.28
N LYS A 122 -5.97 17.98 9.99
CA LYS A 122 -6.97 18.95 9.55
C LYS A 122 -8.17 18.26 8.92
N GLU A 123 -9.36 18.58 9.42
CA GLU A 123 -10.65 18.16 8.83
C GLU A 123 -10.82 18.72 7.41
N VAL A 124 -10.28 19.92 7.16
CA VAL A 124 -10.25 20.56 5.85
C VAL A 124 -8.81 20.79 5.38
N VAL A 125 -8.47 20.19 4.23
CA VAL A 125 -7.11 20.09 3.67
C VAL A 125 -6.81 21.14 2.60
N ALA A 126 -7.83 21.79 2.02
CA ALA A 126 -7.64 22.81 0.99
C ALA A 126 -8.46 24.09 1.25
N LEU A 127 -7.90 25.20 0.79
CA LEU A 127 -8.56 26.50 0.72
C LEU A 127 -8.75 26.85 -0.75
N TRP A 128 -9.95 27.29 -1.08
CA TRP A 128 -10.35 27.74 -2.41
C TRP A 128 -10.68 29.21 -2.37
N VAL A 129 -10.57 29.92 -3.48
CA VAL A 129 -11.00 31.31 -3.59
C VAL A 129 -11.89 31.48 -4.80
N CYS A 130 -13.05 32.09 -4.59
CA CYS A 130 -13.94 32.44 -5.69
C CYS A 130 -13.31 33.54 -6.54
N THR A 131 -13.33 33.38 -7.86
CA THR A 131 -12.80 34.37 -8.80
C THR A 131 -13.64 35.65 -8.85
N GLU A 132 -14.94 35.57 -8.52
CA GLU A 132 -15.87 36.71 -8.55
C GLU A 132 -15.93 37.43 -7.20
N CYS A 133 -16.47 36.80 -6.16
CA CYS A 133 -16.68 37.44 -4.86
C CYS A 133 -15.44 37.42 -3.94
N ARG A 134 -14.34 36.78 -4.36
CA ARG A 134 -13.07 36.67 -3.60
C ARG A 134 -13.19 35.97 -2.24
N LYS A 135 -14.35 35.38 -1.91
CA LYS A 135 -14.57 34.59 -0.70
C LYS A 135 -13.61 33.40 -0.69
N THR A 136 -12.93 33.19 0.44
CA THR A 136 -12.13 31.98 0.66
C THR A 136 -13.03 30.89 1.24
N ILE A 137 -13.07 29.73 0.58
CA ILE A 137 -13.95 28.61 0.92
C ILE A 137 -13.08 27.43 1.37
N PRO A 138 -13.16 26.98 2.64
CA PRO A 138 -12.49 25.77 3.09
C PRO A 138 -13.27 24.53 2.60
N ALA A 139 -12.65 23.67 1.78
CA ALA A 139 -13.26 22.43 1.29
C ALA A 139 -12.21 21.39 0.86
N ASN A 140 -12.55 20.09 0.94
CA ASN A 140 -11.66 18.99 0.52
C ASN A 140 -11.77 18.61 -0.96
N ALA A 141 -12.86 19.01 -1.61
CA ALA A 141 -13.06 18.94 -3.06
C ALA A 141 -13.41 20.34 -3.57
N LYS A 142 -13.33 20.55 -4.89
CA LYS A 142 -13.64 21.85 -5.53
C LYS A 142 -15.09 22.26 -5.20
N PRO A 143 -15.30 23.32 -4.41
CA PRO A 143 -16.64 23.71 -4.00
C PRO A 143 -17.31 24.56 -5.10
N LEU A 144 -18.65 24.54 -5.12
CA LEU A 144 -19.42 25.58 -5.79
C LEU A 144 -19.50 26.80 -4.87
N CYS A 145 -19.28 28.00 -5.41
CA CYS A 145 -19.45 29.22 -4.64
C CYS A 145 -20.92 29.66 -4.65
N ASP A 146 -21.42 30.16 -3.52
CA ASP A 146 -22.80 30.66 -3.37
C ASP A 146 -23.18 31.76 -4.37
N CYS A 147 -22.20 32.50 -4.91
CA CYS A 147 -22.43 33.55 -5.91
C CYS A 147 -22.45 33.04 -7.36
N GLY A 148 -22.25 31.73 -7.59
CA GLY A 148 -22.14 31.14 -8.92
C GLY A 148 -20.72 31.16 -9.53
N GLY A 149 -19.79 31.93 -8.96
CA GLY A 149 -18.43 32.07 -9.46
C GLY A 149 -17.54 30.85 -9.26
N GLU A 150 -16.56 30.68 -10.14
CA GLU A 150 -15.63 29.54 -10.10
C GLU A 150 -14.67 29.61 -8.89
N ALA A 151 -14.58 28.52 -8.13
CA ALA A 151 -13.60 28.37 -7.06
C ALA A 151 -12.25 27.88 -7.60
N ARG A 152 -11.18 28.63 -7.38
CA ARG A 152 -9.80 28.26 -7.74
C ARG A 152 -9.01 27.82 -6.52
N LEU A 153 -8.10 26.86 -6.67
CA LEU A 153 -7.34 26.34 -5.54
C LEU A 153 -6.32 27.39 -5.06
N LYS A 154 -6.47 27.81 -3.79
CA LYS A 154 -5.61 28.80 -3.14
C LYS A 154 -4.43 28.16 -2.42
N GLU A 155 -4.69 27.16 -1.59
CA GLU A 155 -3.65 26.54 -0.76
C GLU A 155 -4.03 25.10 -0.39
N ILE A 156 -3.04 24.20 -0.42
CA ILE A 156 -3.12 22.89 0.25
C ILE A 156 -2.50 23.05 1.64
N ARG A 157 -3.34 22.99 2.65
CA ARG A 157 -2.97 23.25 4.04
C ARG A 157 -1.90 22.26 4.50
N GLY A 158 -0.86 22.76 5.17
CA GLY A 158 0.24 21.93 5.68
C GLY A 158 1.31 21.61 4.63
N SER A 159 1.22 22.18 3.42
CA SER A 159 2.34 22.35 2.51
C SER A 159 3.01 23.70 2.73
N THR A 160 4.30 23.81 2.40
CA THR A 160 5.04 25.09 2.50
C THR A 160 5.30 25.63 1.11
N PRO A 161 5.57 26.94 0.94
CA PRO A 161 6.03 27.48 -0.34
C PRO A 161 7.25 26.74 -0.91
N ALA A 162 8.06 26.06 -0.11
CA ALA A 162 9.19 25.27 -0.60
C ALA A 162 8.84 23.87 -1.13
N SER A 163 7.64 23.37 -0.83
CA SER A 163 7.21 22.03 -1.24
C SER A 163 7.12 21.91 -2.76
N ARG A 164 7.52 20.76 -3.30
CA ARG A 164 7.18 20.30 -4.66
C ARG A 164 6.52 18.94 -4.62
N PHE A 165 5.70 18.66 -5.63
CA PHE A 165 4.83 17.51 -5.67
C PHE A 165 5.11 16.66 -6.91
N LEU A 166 5.23 15.36 -6.69
CA LEU A 166 5.27 14.32 -7.71
C LEU A 166 3.91 13.63 -7.71
N VAL A 167 3.27 13.51 -8.85
CA VAL A 167 2.01 12.78 -9.04
C VAL A 167 2.27 11.50 -9.83
N LEU A 168 1.52 10.44 -9.51
CA LEU A 168 1.49 9.20 -10.26
C LEU A 168 0.18 9.14 -11.05
N GLU A 169 0.30 9.28 -12.36
CA GLU A 169 -0.82 9.28 -13.31
C GLU A 169 -0.97 7.91 -13.96
N LEU A 170 -2.22 7.49 -14.17
CA LEU A 170 -2.55 6.31 -14.97
C LEU A 170 -2.63 6.73 -16.44
N ALA A 171 -1.64 6.34 -17.24
CA ALA A 171 -1.53 6.78 -18.63
C ALA A 171 -2.63 6.17 -19.52
N GLU A 172 -3.00 4.93 -19.24
CA GLU A 172 -4.09 4.21 -19.90
C GLU A 172 -5.17 3.91 -18.86
N ARG A 173 -6.09 4.87 -18.70
CA ARG A 173 -7.18 4.78 -17.72
C ARG A 173 -8.51 4.50 -18.39
N LEU A 174 -9.36 3.73 -17.73
CA LEU A 174 -10.77 3.63 -18.08
C LEU A 174 -11.50 4.93 -17.68
N PRO A 175 -12.66 5.26 -18.29
CA PRO A 175 -13.36 6.52 -18.01
C PRO A 175 -13.69 6.76 -16.54
N PHE A 176 -13.92 5.69 -15.78
CA PHE A 176 -14.26 5.72 -14.36
C PHE A 176 -13.03 5.70 -13.43
N GLU A 177 -11.83 5.43 -13.94
CA GLU A 177 -10.63 5.37 -13.11
C GLU A 177 -10.09 6.77 -12.81
N PRO A 178 -9.57 6.99 -11.59
CA PRO A 178 -8.98 8.27 -11.23
C PRO A 178 -7.77 8.54 -12.10
N ARG A 179 -7.63 9.79 -12.56
CA ARG A 179 -6.46 10.21 -13.35
C ARG A 179 -5.17 10.11 -12.54
N ILE A 180 -5.20 10.56 -11.29
CA ILE A 180 -4.05 10.55 -10.38
C ILE A 180 -4.27 9.46 -9.32
N LEU A 181 -3.40 8.46 -9.30
CA LEU A 181 -3.47 7.32 -8.37
C LEU A 181 -2.80 7.61 -7.02
N GLY A 182 -1.92 8.61 -6.98
CA GLY A 182 -1.18 8.96 -5.79
C GLY A 182 -0.27 10.15 -6.01
N TYR A 183 0.26 10.68 -4.91
CA TYR A 183 1.22 11.76 -4.94
C TYR A 183 2.26 11.62 -3.82
N LEU A 184 3.42 12.22 -4.04
CA LEU A 184 4.51 12.34 -3.08
C LEU A 184 4.96 13.79 -2.98
N ARG A 185 5.23 14.26 -1.76
CA ARG A 185 5.72 15.61 -1.52
C ARG A 185 7.15 15.62 -1.01
N LEU A 186 8.02 16.34 -1.71
CA LEU A 186 9.37 16.67 -1.24
C LEU A 186 9.38 18.08 -0.66
N ASP A 187 9.94 18.18 0.55
CA ASP A 187 10.19 19.44 1.25
C ASP A 187 11.71 19.55 1.50
N PRO A 188 12.27 20.77 1.63
CA PRO A 188 13.59 20.94 2.22
C PRO A 188 13.66 20.29 3.61
N PRO A 189 14.87 19.95 4.10
CA PRO A 189 15.04 19.40 5.43
C PRO A 189 14.46 20.35 6.48
N ILE A 190 13.87 19.81 7.55
CA ILE A 190 13.45 20.64 8.68
C ILE A 190 14.67 21.36 9.29
N PRO A 191 14.54 22.59 9.83
CA PRO A 191 15.69 23.35 10.34
C PRO A 191 16.44 22.65 11.46
N ARG A 192 15.73 22.07 12.43
CA ARG A 192 16.32 21.41 13.60
C ARG A 192 15.71 20.04 13.81
N MET A 193 16.50 19.10 14.29
CA MET A 193 16.04 17.75 14.62
C MET A 193 16.70 17.25 15.90
N HIS A 194 15.87 16.84 16.86
CA HIS A 194 16.33 16.32 18.14
C HIS A 194 15.89 14.87 18.27
N ARG A 195 16.73 14.04 18.89
CA ARG A 195 16.48 12.61 19.10
C ARG A 195 16.05 12.32 20.53
N ARG A 196 15.10 11.41 20.72
CA ARG A 196 14.79 10.80 22.02
C ARG A 196 15.61 9.52 22.20
N THR A 197 16.30 9.40 23.34
CA THR A 197 17.00 8.18 23.79
C THR A 197 16.53 7.83 25.21
N PRO A 198 16.83 6.61 25.72
CA PRO A 198 16.61 6.29 27.13
C PRO A 198 17.31 7.25 28.11
N GLY A 199 18.42 7.87 27.69
CA GLY A 199 19.19 8.84 28.47
C GLY A 199 18.71 10.29 28.35
N GLY A 200 17.64 10.57 27.59
CA GLY A 200 17.06 11.90 27.45
C GLY A 200 16.92 12.38 25.99
N VAL A 201 16.93 13.70 25.79
CA VAL A 201 16.81 14.31 24.46
C VAL A 201 18.16 14.85 24.01
N GLU A 202 18.63 14.37 22.87
CA GLU A 202 19.85 14.85 22.23
C GLU A 202 19.50 15.88 21.13
N ARG A 203 20.12 17.06 21.21
CA ARG A 203 19.87 18.15 20.26
C ARG A 203 20.65 17.96 18.96
N ASP A 204 20.10 18.53 17.89
CA ASP A 204 20.69 18.63 16.55
C ASP A 204 21.43 17.36 16.09
N ILE A 205 20.73 16.23 16.22
CA ILE A 205 21.32 14.89 16.03
C ILE A 205 21.81 14.67 14.60
N ARG A 206 21.16 15.26 13.59
CA ARG A 206 21.55 15.06 12.19
C ARG A 206 22.92 15.63 11.89
N GLU A 207 23.21 16.80 12.45
CA GLU A 207 24.48 17.51 12.32
C GLU A 207 25.63 16.78 13.04
N ARG A 208 25.31 15.80 13.89
CA ARG A 208 26.30 14.87 14.48
C ARG A 208 26.57 13.65 13.60
N ILE A 209 25.67 13.34 12.66
CA ILE A 209 25.75 12.17 11.77
C ILE A 209 26.34 12.57 10.42
N PHE A 210 25.84 13.68 9.86
CA PHE A 210 26.17 14.16 8.52
C PHE A 210 26.67 15.61 8.55
N PRO A 211 27.39 16.08 7.50
CA PRO A 211 27.86 17.46 7.41
C PRO A 211 26.73 18.49 7.57
N ARG A 212 26.97 19.53 8.37
CA ARG A 212 25.96 20.55 8.70
C ARG A 212 25.44 21.27 7.46
N ASP A 213 26.30 21.56 6.50
CA ASP A 213 25.95 22.26 5.27
C ASP A 213 25.03 21.43 4.35
N TRP A 214 24.86 20.13 4.60
CA TRP A 214 23.86 19.34 3.89
C TRP A 214 22.43 19.73 4.24
N PHE A 215 22.20 20.28 5.43
CA PHE A 215 20.87 20.68 5.90
C PHE A 215 20.67 22.19 5.91
N HIS A 216 21.72 23.00 5.71
CA HIS A 216 21.67 24.44 5.89
C HIS A 216 22.35 25.17 4.72
N PRO A 217 21.83 26.34 4.31
CA PRO A 217 20.58 26.98 4.75
C PRO A 217 19.33 26.25 4.24
N THR A 218 18.35 26.03 5.13
CA THR A 218 17.03 25.46 4.77
C THR A 218 15.92 26.48 4.91
N TYR A 219 14.71 26.08 4.53
CA TYR A 219 13.52 26.91 4.61
C TYR A 219 12.99 26.96 6.04
N GLU A 220 13.08 28.14 6.67
CA GLU A 220 12.59 28.39 8.04
C GLU A 220 11.19 29.05 8.07
N GLY A 221 10.57 29.28 6.91
CA GLY A 221 9.29 30.01 6.83
C GLY A 221 9.46 31.52 7.01
N GLY A 222 8.38 32.19 7.41
CA GLY A 222 8.35 33.65 7.66
C GLY A 222 7.45 34.43 6.70
N ALA A 223 7.23 35.71 7.02
CA ALA A 223 6.35 36.61 6.26
C ALA A 223 6.84 36.85 4.83
N ASP A 224 8.16 37.00 4.64
CA ASP A 224 8.79 37.08 3.32
C ASP A 224 9.30 35.69 2.87
N TRP A 225 8.36 34.85 2.47
CA TRP A 225 8.65 33.48 2.05
C TRP A 225 9.55 33.42 0.81
N GLN A 226 9.54 34.43 -0.06
CA GLN A 226 10.36 34.45 -1.28
C GLN A 226 11.83 34.64 -0.92
N LYS A 227 12.15 35.60 -0.06
CA LYS A 227 13.52 35.80 0.43
C LYS A 227 14.04 34.60 1.22
N ALA A 228 13.16 33.94 1.98
CA ALA A 228 13.51 32.69 2.66
C ALA A 228 13.84 31.57 1.67
N LEU A 229 13.05 31.40 0.60
CA LEU A 229 13.33 30.41 -0.47
C LEU A 229 14.62 30.72 -1.24
N ASP A 230 14.94 31.99 -1.46
CA ASP A 230 16.14 32.38 -2.18
C ASP A 230 17.44 32.05 -1.43
N ARG A 231 17.35 31.74 -0.15
CA ARG A 231 18.49 31.26 0.63
C ARG A 231 18.66 29.76 0.60
N VAL A 232 17.58 29.00 0.35
CA VAL A 232 17.59 27.53 0.45
C VAL A 232 18.62 26.93 -0.50
N ARG A 233 19.53 26.12 0.05
CA ARG A 233 20.56 25.39 -0.70
C ARG A 233 21.05 24.19 0.10
N THR A 234 20.25 23.14 0.13
CA THR A 234 20.49 21.95 0.96
C THR A 234 20.96 20.78 0.10
N ALA A 235 21.77 19.89 0.67
CA ALA A 235 22.21 18.64 0.05
C ALA A 235 21.37 17.43 0.54
N ALA A 236 20.33 17.68 1.31
CA ALA A 236 19.36 16.69 1.76
C ALA A 236 17.96 17.01 1.21
N SER A 237 17.09 16.01 1.14
CA SER A 237 15.68 16.17 0.81
C SER A 237 14.81 15.43 1.83
N ARG A 238 13.58 15.90 2.06
CA ARG A 238 12.64 15.24 2.96
C ARG A 238 11.39 14.80 2.21
N ILE A 239 11.11 13.50 2.26
CA ILE A 239 9.77 13.00 1.93
C ILE A 239 8.83 13.37 3.06
N ALA A 240 7.89 14.26 2.78
CA ALA A 240 6.96 14.78 3.78
C ALA A 240 5.61 14.08 3.77
N ARG A 241 5.19 13.63 2.59
CA ARG A 241 3.92 12.95 2.35
C ARG A 241 4.09 11.91 1.25
N VAL A 242 3.44 10.77 1.43
CA VAL A 242 3.22 9.77 0.39
C VAL A 242 1.78 9.31 0.54
N VAL A 243 0.97 9.58 -0.48
CA VAL A 243 -0.46 9.26 -0.45
C VAL A 243 -0.79 8.50 -1.73
N VAL A 244 -1.50 7.40 -1.56
CA VAL A 244 -2.01 6.58 -2.66
C VAL A 244 -3.50 6.42 -2.46
N HIS A 245 -4.24 6.47 -3.55
CA HIS A 245 -5.67 6.24 -3.61
C HIS A 245 -6.02 4.93 -2.89
N PRO A 246 -7.03 4.90 -2.00
CA PRO A 246 -7.36 3.73 -1.17
C PRO A 246 -7.39 2.40 -1.92
N ASP A 247 -8.06 2.37 -3.08
CA ASP A 247 -8.23 1.17 -3.91
C ASP A 247 -6.91 0.62 -4.47
N TYR A 248 -5.88 1.47 -4.60
CA TYR A 248 -4.59 1.12 -5.20
C TYR A 248 -3.44 1.03 -4.18
N ARG A 249 -3.69 1.25 -2.87
CA ARG A 249 -2.63 1.24 -1.84
C ARG A 249 -1.83 -0.06 -1.78
N SER A 250 -2.48 -1.14 -2.16
CA SER A 250 -1.95 -2.49 -2.10
C SER A 250 -1.28 -2.95 -3.40
N GLU A 251 -1.21 -2.06 -4.40
CA GLU A 251 -0.47 -2.25 -5.66
C GLU A 251 1.02 -1.90 -5.52
N GLY A 252 1.47 -1.42 -4.35
CA GLY A 252 2.87 -1.04 -4.16
C GLY A 252 3.24 0.30 -4.82
N PHE A 253 2.25 1.06 -5.32
CA PHE A 253 2.47 2.38 -5.93
C PHE A 253 3.10 3.39 -5.00
N GLY A 254 2.91 3.26 -3.68
CA GLY A 254 3.64 4.12 -2.74
C GLY A 254 5.15 3.88 -2.85
N ALA A 255 5.60 2.64 -2.93
CA ALA A 255 7.02 2.30 -2.98
C ALA A 255 7.60 2.70 -4.33
N LEU A 256 6.79 2.59 -5.40
CA LEU A 256 7.10 3.14 -6.71
C LEU A 256 7.30 4.66 -6.66
N LEU A 257 6.35 5.40 -6.07
CA LEU A 257 6.44 6.85 -5.88
C LEU A 257 7.72 7.25 -5.12
N VAL A 258 8.04 6.54 -4.04
CA VAL A 258 9.28 6.79 -3.28
C VAL A 258 10.51 6.56 -4.16
N ARG A 259 10.59 5.44 -4.91
CA ARG A 259 11.71 5.17 -5.82
C ARG A 259 11.89 6.27 -6.87
N VAL A 260 10.80 6.68 -7.51
CA VAL A 260 10.84 7.76 -8.51
C VAL A 260 11.22 9.10 -7.87
N ALA A 261 10.77 9.37 -6.64
CA ALA A 261 11.18 10.58 -5.92
C ALA A 261 12.66 10.58 -5.54
N LEU A 262 13.26 9.42 -5.26
CA LEU A 262 14.72 9.30 -5.05
C LEU A 262 15.49 9.63 -6.33
N GLU A 263 15.01 9.14 -7.49
CA GLU A 263 15.57 9.51 -8.80
C GLU A 263 15.42 11.00 -9.07
N TRP A 264 14.23 11.56 -8.82
CA TRP A 264 13.97 13.00 -8.98
C TRP A 264 14.89 13.85 -8.07
N ALA A 265 15.11 13.43 -6.83
CA ALA A 265 16.04 14.09 -5.93
C ALA A 265 17.50 14.01 -6.44
N ARG A 266 17.92 12.85 -6.97
CA ARG A 266 19.26 12.62 -7.51
C ARG A 266 19.52 13.39 -8.81
N GLU A 267 18.64 13.25 -9.80
CA GLU A 267 18.80 13.83 -11.13
C GLU A 267 18.53 15.32 -11.18
N ARG A 268 17.60 15.81 -10.35
CA ARG A 268 17.11 17.19 -10.42
C ARG A 268 17.38 18.00 -9.17
N GLY A 269 18.08 17.46 -8.18
CA GLY A 269 18.37 18.15 -6.92
C GLY A 269 17.11 18.53 -6.13
N ALA A 270 15.99 17.81 -6.32
CA ALA A 270 14.69 18.20 -5.79
C ALA A 270 14.65 18.25 -4.24
N PRO A 271 13.91 19.21 -3.63
CA PRO A 271 12.92 20.08 -4.28
C PRO A 271 13.51 21.35 -4.93
N GLU A 272 14.60 21.93 -4.42
CA GLU A 272 15.10 23.23 -4.90
C GLU A 272 15.92 23.18 -6.19
N GLY A 273 16.52 22.03 -6.49
CA GLY A 273 17.43 21.82 -7.62
C GLY A 273 18.80 22.47 -7.53
N ARG A 274 19.06 23.28 -6.50
CA ARG A 274 20.26 24.14 -6.39
C ARG A 274 21.55 23.45 -5.97
N ARG A 275 21.46 22.20 -5.54
CA ARG A 275 22.58 21.41 -5.02
C ARG A 275 22.27 19.94 -5.23
N GLU A 276 23.30 19.18 -5.54
CA GLU A 276 23.25 17.73 -5.56
C GLU A 276 22.79 17.19 -4.18
N LYS A 277 21.97 16.13 -4.21
CA LYS A 277 21.42 15.52 -3.01
C LYS A 277 22.25 14.32 -2.61
N HIS A 278 22.84 14.38 -1.42
CA HIS A 278 23.57 13.27 -0.82
C HIS A 278 22.63 12.26 -0.14
N LEU A 279 21.48 12.70 0.36
CA LEU A 279 20.52 11.82 1.05
C LEU A 279 19.08 12.31 0.95
N VAL A 280 18.15 11.39 1.18
CA VAL A 280 16.73 11.65 1.39
C VAL A 280 16.30 11.04 2.71
N TYR A 281 15.47 11.73 3.49
CA TYR A 281 14.94 11.16 4.73
C TYR A 281 13.44 11.38 4.85
N THR A 282 12.81 10.64 5.77
CA THR A 282 11.39 10.75 6.09
C THR A 282 11.16 10.65 7.59
N ILE A 283 10.06 11.23 8.06
CA ILE A 283 9.58 11.09 9.44
C ILE A 283 8.20 10.46 9.36
N ALA A 284 8.05 9.19 9.74
CA ALA A 284 6.87 8.41 9.39
C ALA A 284 6.42 7.45 10.50
N GLN A 285 5.46 7.84 11.35
CA GLN A 285 4.96 6.98 12.43
C GLN A 285 4.42 5.63 11.95
N MET A 286 3.81 5.60 10.76
CA MET A 286 3.31 4.39 10.14
C MET A 286 4.40 3.33 9.88
N ALA A 287 5.67 3.75 9.76
CA ALA A 287 6.79 2.85 9.47
C ALA A 287 7.04 1.83 10.59
N ARG A 288 6.52 2.06 11.80
CA ARG A 288 6.52 1.08 12.90
C ARG A 288 5.67 -0.15 12.62
N TYR A 289 4.60 0.03 11.84
CA TYR A 289 3.58 -0.98 11.59
C TYR A 289 3.62 -1.53 10.17
N HIS A 290 4.40 -0.90 9.28
CA HIS A 290 4.54 -1.32 7.90
C HIS A 290 5.96 -1.03 7.39
N PRO A 291 6.71 -2.03 6.86
CA PRO A 291 8.10 -1.89 6.39
C PRO A 291 8.17 -1.21 5.01
N PHE A 292 7.30 -0.24 4.76
CA PHE A 292 7.11 0.38 3.45
C PHE A 292 8.38 1.05 2.93
N PHE A 293 8.97 1.93 3.75
CA PHE A 293 10.20 2.65 3.42
C PHE A 293 11.43 1.72 3.44
N GLU A 294 11.48 0.78 4.39
CA GLU A 294 12.59 -0.18 4.50
C GLU A 294 12.68 -1.12 3.29
N LYS A 295 11.54 -1.55 2.74
CA LYS A 295 11.50 -2.30 1.47
C LYS A 295 12.04 -1.53 0.27
N VAL A 296 12.04 -0.20 0.32
CA VAL A 296 12.67 0.65 -0.70
C VAL A 296 14.18 0.82 -0.44
N GLY A 297 14.64 0.55 0.78
CA GLY A 297 16.04 0.64 1.19
C GLY A 297 16.31 1.72 2.24
N PHE A 298 15.28 2.41 2.74
CA PHE A 298 15.47 3.36 3.85
C PHE A 298 15.89 2.61 5.12
N ARG A 299 16.81 3.21 5.87
CA ARG A 299 17.33 2.69 7.14
C ARG A 299 16.85 3.57 8.28
N TYR A 300 16.25 2.95 9.29
CA TYR A 300 15.85 3.63 10.52
C TYR A 300 17.08 4.01 11.34
N LEU A 301 17.19 5.27 11.75
CA LEU A 301 18.32 5.74 12.56
C LEU A 301 17.92 6.09 13.99
N PHE A 302 16.78 6.77 14.17
CA PHE A 302 16.34 7.22 15.48
C PHE A 302 14.91 7.73 15.50
N ASP A 303 14.36 7.89 16.70
CA ASP A 303 13.12 8.62 16.95
C ASP A 303 13.39 10.09 17.26
N THR A 304 12.54 10.99 16.74
CA THR A 304 12.53 12.39 17.14
C THR A 304 12.26 12.54 18.65
N ALA A 305 12.50 13.72 19.21
CA ALA A 305 12.13 14.04 20.60
C ALA A 305 10.65 13.74 20.93
N SER A 306 9.76 13.88 19.93
CA SER A 306 8.34 13.55 19.99
C SER A 306 8.01 12.08 19.71
N GLY A 307 9.01 11.20 19.59
CA GLY A 307 8.83 9.76 19.37
C GLY A 307 8.44 9.36 17.95
N ARG A 308 8.70 10.21 16.94
CA ARG A 308 8.41 9.90 15.53
C ARG A 308 9.65 9.30 14.87
N PRO A 309 9.57 8.13 14.23
CA PRO A 309 10.73 7.47 13.65
C PRO A 309 11.24 8.22 12.43
N VAL A 310 12.56 8.30 12.31
CA VAL A 310 13.28 8.94 11.22
C VAL A 310 14.06 7.88 10.45
N LEU A 311 13.81 7.80 9.16
CA LEU A 311 14.48 6.87 8.26
C LEU A 311 15.22 7.64 7.15
N PHE A 312 16.39 7.16 6.77
CA PHE A 312 17.29 7.79 5.80
C PHE A 312 17.57 6.85 4.63
N TYR A 313 17.72 7.40 3.44
CA TYR A 313 18.17 6.74 2.23
C TYR A 313 19.37 7.52 1.67
N PRO A 314 20.55 6.92 1.58
CA PRO A 314 21.71 7.56 0.98
C PRO A 314 21.59 7.57 -0.54
N LEU A 315 21.88 8.70 -1.17
CA LEU A 315 21.96 8.84 -2.63
C LEU A 315 23.40 8.77 -3.15
N THR A 316 24.38 8.92 -2.26
CA THR A 316 25.82 8.96 -2.54
C THR A 316 26.57 8.00 -1.61
N GLU A 317 27.75 7.54 -2.03
CA GLU A 317 28.62 6.68 -1.22
C GLU A 317 29.07 7.37 0.08
N GLU A 318 29.30 8.69 0.03
CA GLU A 318 29.64 9.48 1.22
C GLU A 318 28.51 9.42 2.27
N ALA A 319 27.26 9.59 1.85
CA ALA A 319 26.12 9.49 2.76
C ALA A 319 25.93 8.07 3.32
N GLU A 320 26.17 7.05 2.50
CA GLU A 320 26.15 5.65 2.96
C GLU A 320 27.23 5.41 4.02
N ALA A 321 28.45 5.91 3.82
CA ALA A 321 29.54 5.78 4.77
C ALA A 321 29.21 6.45 6.12
N HIS A 322 28.62 7.64 6.11
CA HIS A 322 28.13 8.31 7.32
C HIS A 322 27.05 7.48 8.05
N LEU A 323 26.10 6.93 7.28
CA LEU A 323 25.00 6.13 7.81
C LEU A 323 25.49 4.84 8.47
N GLU A 324 26.33 4.07 7.78
CA GLU A 324 26.86 2.80 8.29
C GLU A 324 27.82 3.02 9.46
N ARG A 325 28.63 4.08 9.44
CA ARG A 325 29.43 4.50 10.59
C ARG A 325 28.55 4.75 11.82
N PHE A 326 27.48 5.51 11.66
CA PHE A 326 26.56 5.81 12.76
C PHE A 326 25.85 4.55 13.29
N LEU A 327 25.36 3.67 12.40
CA LEU A 327 24.74 2.40 12.81
C LEU A 327 25.71 1.48 13.57
N ARG A 328 27.02 1.60 13.34
CA ARG A 328 28.05 0.82 14.03
C ARG A 328 28.46 1.44 15.37
N GLU A 329 28.64 2.76 15.42
CA GLU A 329 29.26 3.47 16.55
C GLU A 329 28.24 3.95 17.60
N ASP A 330 27.03 4.34 17.20
CA ASP A 330 26.03 4.85 18.13
C ASP A 330 25.31 3.71 18.87
N PRO A 331 25.32 3.65 20.22
CA PRO A 331 24.74 2.55 20.98
C PRO A 331 23.24 2.33 20.73
N TYR A 332 22.48 3.42 20.56
CA TYR A 332 21.05 3.34 20.26
C TYR A 332 20.83 2.78 18.85
N ALA A 333 21.56 3.30 17.87
CA ALA A 333 21.43 2.91 16.47
C ALA A 333 21.83 1.44 16.24
N ARG A 334 22.91 1.01 16.89
CA ARG A 334 23.45 -0.35 16.82
C ARG A 334 22.45 -1.41 17.28
N ALA A 335 21.64 -1.11 18.30
CA ALA A 335 20.67 -2.05 18.86
C ALA A 335 19.58 -2.49 17.86
N HIS A 336 19.24 -1.62 16.90
CA HIS A 336 18.26 -1.93 15.87
C HIS A 336 18.86 -2.17 14.48
N GLY A 337 20.13 -1.81 14.25
CA GLY A 337 20.86 -2.14 13.02
C GLY A 337 20.19 -1.60 11.76
N GLY A 338 19.62 -0.40 11.82
CA GLY A 338 18.89 0.18 10.69
C GLY A 338 17.46 -0.31 10.48
N ARG A 339 16.95 -1.24 11.30
CA ARG A 339 15.60 -1.82 11.15
C ARG A 339 14.62 -1.31 12.20
N LEU A 340 13.51 -0.73 11.76
CA LEU A 340 12.39 -0.30 12.59
C LEU A 340 11.30 -1.37 12.68
N TYR A 341 10.81 -1.84 11.53
CA TYR A 341 9.71 -2.79 11.51
C TYR A 341 10.21 -4.18 11.90
N ARG A 342 9.48 -4.82 12.83
CA ARG A 342 9.66 -6.23 13.18
C ARG A 342 8.30 -6.89 13.15
N PRO A 343 8.15 -8.07 12.51
CA PRO A 343 6.92 -8.86 12.63
C PRO A 343 6.59 -9.11 14.10
N ARG A 344 5.33 -8.91 14.48
CA ARG A 344 4.85 -9.06 15.87
C ARG A 344 3.82 -10.18 16.02
N PHE A 345 3.30 -10.71 14.91
CA PHE A 345 2.45 -11.91 14.97
C PHE A 345 3.18 -13.11 15.60
N GLY A 346 4.48 -13.25 15.32
CA GLY A 346 5.32 -14.29 15.91
C GLY A 346 5.06 -15.69 15.37
N ARG A 347 5.70 -16.69 15.98
CA ARG A 347 5.50 -18.11 15.66
C ARG A 347 4.41 -18.74 16.53
N VAL A 348 3.72 -19.72 15.97
CA VAL A 348 2.85 -20.63 16.72
C VAL A 348 3.63 -21.86 17.18
N SER A 349 3.04 -22.66 18.06
CA SER A 349 3.59 -23.97 18.46
C SER A 349 3.72 -24.90 17.25
N GLY A 350 2.76 -24.84 16.34
CA GLY A 350 2.69 -25.72 15.17
C GLY A 350 2.14 -27.10 15.53
N LEU A 351 1.93 -27.92 14.52
CA LEU A 351 1.51 -29.30 14.74
C LEU A 351 2.70 -30.14 15.26
N PRO A 352 2.52 -30.97 16.31
CA PRO A 352 3.60 -31.81 16.84
C PRO A 352 3.96 -32.99 15.94
N GLY A 353 3.14 -33.29 14.93
CA GLY A 353 3.36 -34.36 13.95
C GLY A 353 2.46 -34.20 12.73
N PRO A 354 2.65 -35.02 11.68
CA PRO A 354 1.84 -34.94 10.47
C PRO A 354 0.40 -35.37 10.73
N ILE A 355 -0.51 -34.87 9.90
CA ILE A 355 -1.87 -35.41 9.81
C ILE A 355 -1.85 -36.57 8.82
N ARG A 356 -2.46 -37.71 9.18
CA ARG A 356 -2.52 -38.89 8.31
C ARG A 356 -3.94 -39.42 8.16
N LEU A 357 -4.33 -39.69 6.92
CA LEU A 357 -5.52 -40.45 6.56
C LEU A 357 -5.03 -41.76 5.93
N ALA A 358 -5.54 -42.89 6.40
CA ALA A 358 -5.20 -44.22 5.90
C ALA A 358 -6.47 -44.97 5.51
N GLY A 359 -6.64 -45.19 4.19
CA GLY A 359 -7.74 -45.99 3.65
C GLY A 359 -9.14 -45.49 4.00
N VAL A 360 -9.35 -44.17 4.08
CA VAL A 360 -10.58 -43.59 4.61
C VAL A 360 -11.76 -43.73 3.64
N HIS A 361 -12.88 -44.27 4.13
CA HIS A 361 -14.18 -44.24 3.46
C HIS A 361 -15.15 -43.32 4.19
N LYS A 362 -15.93 -42.56 3.42
CA LYS A 362 -16.99 -41.70 3.96
C LYS A 362 -18.17 -41.61 3.01
N ALA A 363 -19.38 -41.84 3.52
CA ALA A 363 -20.64 -41.73 2.81
C ALA A 363 -21.64 -40.90 3.61
N TYR A 364 -22.52 -40.19 2.92
CA TYR A 364 -23.66 -39.50 3.54
C TYR A 364 -24.97 -40.17 3.12
N ARG A 365 -25.89 -40.29 4.07
CA ARG A 365 -27.24 -40.79 3.84
C ARG A 365 -28.22 -39.64 3.94
N SER A 366 -29.02 -39.43 2.90
CA SER A 366 -30.14 -38.47 2.92
C SER A 366 -31.44 -39.25 2.78
N HIS A 367 -32.37 -39.07 3.73
CA HIS A 367 -33.75 -39.49 3.56
C HIS A 367 -34.47 -38.42 2.74
N LEU A 368 -34.90 -38.78 1.53
CA LEU A 368 -35.82 -37.97 0.75
C LEU A 368 -37.22 -38.43 1.12
N ASP A 369 -37.84 -37.74 2.09
CA ASP A 369 -39.22 -37.98 2.46
C ASP A 369 -40.18 -37.06 1.67
N LEU A 370 -41.46 -37.41 1.71
CA LEU A 370 -42.55 -36.57 1.20
C LEU A 370 -43.38 -35.98 2.36
N GLY A 371 -42.97 -36.24 3.61
CA GLY A 371 -43.77 -36.13 4.83
C GLY A 371 -44.04 -34.71 5.32
N GLY A 372 -43.51 -33.69 4.63
CA GLY A 372 -43.70 -32.27 4.94
C GLY A 372 -44.25 -31.43 3.78
N LEU A 373 -44.63 -32.05 2.66
CA LEU A 373 -45.11 -31.34 1.46
C LEU A 373 -46.63 -31.21 1.46
N SER A 374 -47.19 -30.19 0.78
CA SER A 374 -48.64 -30.08 0.62
C SER A 374 -49.19 -31.23 -0.22
N ARG A 375 -50.49 -31.52 -0.04
CA ARG A 375 -51.14 -32.67 -0.69
C ARG A 375 -51.07 -32.61 -2.21
N GLU A 376 -51.29 -31.45 -2.83
CA GLU A 376 -51.19 -31.33 -4.30
C GLU A 376 -49.77 -31.59 -4.80
N VAL A 377 -48.74 -31.17 -4.05
CA VAL A 377 -47.33 -31.39 -4.40
C VAL A 377 -46.97 -32.88 -4.24
N GLN A 378 -47.45 -33.53 -3.18
CA GLN A 378 -47.26 -34.97 -3.00
C GLN A 378 -47.92 -35.77 -4.14
N GLU A 379 -49.16 -35.44 -4.51
CA GLU A 379 -49.89 -36.11 -5.59
C GLU A 379 -49.19 -35.90 -6.94
N ALA A 380 -48.69 -34.69 -7.23
CA ALA A 380 -47.89 -34.42 -8.42
C ALA A 380 -46.58 -35.23 -8.44
N LEU A 381 -45.82 -35.24 -7.35
CA LEU A 381 -44.56 -36.00 -7.25
C LEU A 381 -44.80 -37.51 -7.40
N LEU A 382 -45.86 -38.04 -6.80
CA LEU A 382 -46.27 -39.44 -6.95
C LEU A 382 -46.69 -39.76 -8.40
N ALA A 383 -47.35 -38.83 -9.10
CA ALA A 383 -47.70 -38.99 -10.51
C ALA A 383 -46.46 -39.06 -11.42
N PHE A 384 -45.36 -38.39 -11.05
CA PHE A 384 -44.03 -38.56 -11.67
C PHE A 384 -43.25 -39.80 -11.17
N GLY A 385 -43.86 -40.63 -10.30
CA GLY A 385 -43.25 -41.84 -9.75
C GLY A 385 -42.22 -41.59 -8.64
N VAL A 386 -42.14 -40.37 -8.11
CA VAL A 386 -41.21 -40.03 -7.02
C VAL A 386 -41.75 -40.59 -5.71
N LYS A 387 -40.98 -41.49 -5.08
CA LYS A 387 -41.28 -42.11 -3.79
C LYS A 387 -40.23 -41.74 -2.75
N ALA A 388 -40.62 -41.85 -1.48
CA ALA A 388 -39.66 -41.72 -0.40
C ALA A 388 -38.53 -42.73 -0.55
N ARG A 389 -37.28 -42.28 -0.46
CA ARG A 389 -36.11 -43.15 -0.61
C ARG A 389 -34.92 -42.64 0.18
N VAL A 390 -34.07 -43.58 0.58
CA VAL A 390 -32.75 -43.29 1.14
C VAL A 390 -31.78 -43.17 -0.03
N VAL A 391 -31.09 -42.03 -0.11
CA VAL A 391 -29.99 -41.86 -1.06
C VAL A 391 -28.69 -41.91 -0.27
N GLU A 392 -27.87 -42.91 -0.56
CA GLU A 392 -26.50 -42.99 -0.06
C GLU A 392 -25.54 -42.43 -1.10
N ARG A 393 -24.73 -41.46 -0.70
CA ARG A 393 -23.68 -40.88 -1.55
C ARG A 393 -22.33 -41.13 -0.91
N VAL A 394 -21.57 -42.07 -1.45
CA VAL A 394 -20.17 -42.28 -1.08
C VAL A 394 -19.33 -41.12 -1.60
N VAL A 395 -18.65 -40.42 -0.69
CA VAL A 395 -17.84 -39.23 -0.99
C VAL A 395 -16.35 -39.56 -1.04
N LEU A 396 -15.87 -40.47 -0.18
CA LEU A 396 -14.46 -40.93 -0.17
C LEU A 396 -14.41 -42.47 -0.19
N ARG A 397 -13.47 -43.02 -0.97
CA ARG A 397 -13.28 -44.46 -1.22
C ARG A 397 -11.80 -44.82 -1.01
N GLY A 398 -11.44 -45.31 0.17
CA GLY A 398 -10.07 -45.75 0.49
C GLY A 398 -9.03 -44.62 0.44
N ALA A 399 -9.46 -43.38 0.72
CA ALA A 399 -8.65 -42.19 0.56
C ALA A 399 -7.49 -42.16 1.58
N SER A 400 -6.26 -41.97 1.09
CA SER A 400 -5.07 -41.82 1.93
C SER A 400 -4.35 -40.50 1.63
N LEU A 401 -3.88 -39.83 2.68
CA LEU A 401 -3.26 -38.50 2.59
C LEU A 401 -2.36 -38.25 3.80
N GLU A 402 -1.19 -37.67 3.57
CA GLU A 402 -0.32 -37.17 4.64
C GLU A 402 -0.07 -35.66 4.45
N ILE A 403 -0.25 -34.87 5.51
CA ILE A 403 0.00 -33.43 5.52
C ILE A 403 1.10 -33.14 6.56
N PRO A 404 2.31 -32.73 6.14
CA PRO A 404 3.39 -32.40 7.07
C PRO A 404 3.10 -31.14 7.92
N PRO A 405 3.65 -31.05 9.15
CA PRO A 405 3.56 -29.83 9.96
C PRO A 405 4.12 -28.60 9.24
N GLY A 406 3.44 -27.46 9.37
CA GLY A 406 3.85 -26.18 8.80
C GLY A 406 3.75 -26.09 7.27
N SER A 407 3.26 -27.16 6.61
CA SER A 407 3.03 -27.16 5.17
C SER A 407 1.76 -26.41 4.79
N LEU A 408 1.73 -25.90 3.56
CA LEU A 408 0.53 -25.34 2.94
C LEU A 408 -0.01 -26.37 1.94
N ALA A 409 -1.12 -27.00 2.28
CA ALA A 409 -1.85 -27.92 1.42
C ALA A 409 -3.07 -27.24 0.80
N VAL A 410 -3.33 -27.50 -0.48
CA VAL A 410 -4.53 -27.01 -1.17
C VAL A 410 -5.34 -28.19 -1.70
N LEU A 411 -6.62 -28.23 -1.35
CA LEU A 411 -7.59 -29.20 -1.86
C LEU A 411 -8.27 -28.61 -3.09
N ALA A 412 -7.95 -29.13 -4.27
CA ALA A 412 -8.49 -28.69 -5.55
C ALA A 412 -9.46 -29.73 -6.12
N GLY A 413 -10.58 -29.29 -6.69
CA GLY A 413 -11.56 -30.19 -7.30
C GLY A 413 -12.88 -29.49 -7.56
N ALA A 414 -13.75 -30.11 -8.37
CA ALA A 414 -15.07 -29.57 -8.69
C ALA A 414 -15.95 -29.35 -7.43
N SER A 415 -17.00 -28.54 -7.57
CA SER A 415 -18.02 -28.43 -6.51
C SER A 415 -18.66 -29.80 -6.27
N GLY A 416 -18.89 -30.13 -5.00
CA GLY A 416 -19.42 -31.45 -4.60
C GLY A 416 -18.45 -32.63 -4.74
N ALA A 417 -17.15 -32.39 -5.01
CA ALA A 417 -16.15 -33.45 -5.15
C ALA A 417 -15.73 -34.10 -3.82
N GLY A 418 -16.06 -33.51 -2.67
CA GLY A 418 -15.72 -34.04 -1.33
C GLY A 418 -14.71 -33.23 -0.53
N LYS A 419 -14.31 -32.03 -1.00
CA LYS A 419 -13.35 -31.14 -0.29
C LYS A 419 -13.80 -30.79 1.12
N THR A 420 -15.04 -30.33 1.29
CA THR A 420 -15.63 -30.00 2.60
C THR A 420 -15.69 -31.22 3.51
N THR A 421 -15.99 -32.41 2.98
CA THR A 421 -15.94 -33.67 3.74
C THR A 421 -14.54 -33.96 4.25
N LEU A 422 -13.52 -33.77 3.41
CA LEU A 422 -12.13 -33.92 3.83
C LEU A 422 -11.76 -32.91 4.93
N LEU A 423 -12.17 -31.64 4.81
CA LEU A 423 -11.97 -30.64 5.87
C LEU A 423 -12.65 -31.04 7.19
N ARG A 424 -13.86 -31.61 7.16
CA ARG A 424 -14.55 -32.10 8.37
C ARG A 424 -13.84 -33.27 9.04
N LEU A 425 -13.28 -34.20 8.25
CA LEU A 425 -12.42 -35.25 8.80
C LEU A 425 -11.19 -34.65 9.50
N LEU A 426 -10.57 -33.62 8.92
CA LEU A 426 -9.44 -32.91 9.52
C LEU A 426 -9.83 -32.12 10.80
N LEU A 427 -11.10 -31.74 10.94
CA LEU A 427 -11.64 -31.17 12.18
C LEU A 427 -11.79 -32.22 13.29
N GLY A 428 -11.95 -33.49 12.93
CA GLY A 428 -12.17 -34.59 13.87
C GLY A 428 -13.46 -35.35 13.64
N GLU A 429 -14.18 -35.13 12.53
CA GLU A 429 -15.28 -36.01 12.14
C GLU A 429 -14.73 -37.43 11.90
N LEU A 430 -15.43 -38.45 12.41
CA LEU A 430 -15.00 -39.84 12.25
C LEU A 430 -15.26 -40.34 10.82
N PRO A 431 -14.34 -41.14 10.25
CA PRO A 431 -14.60 -41.86 9.01
C PRO A 431 -15.57 -43.03 9.24
N ASP A 432 -16.16 -43.56 8.16
CA ASP A 432 -16.97 -44.79 8.26
C ASP A 432 -16.09 -46.04 8.29
N LEU A 433 -14.97 -46.02 7.55
CA LEU A 433 -13.89 -47.02 7.57
C LEU A 433 -12.53 -46.35 7.40
N GLY A 434 -11.46 -47.01 7.82
CA GLY A 434 -10.09 -46.47 7.79
C GLY A 434 -9.76 -45.64 9.04
N GLU A 435 -8.63 -44.93 9.01
CA GLU A 435 -8.11 -44.19 10.17
C GLU A 435 -7.77 -42.74 9.80
N VAL A 436 -8.09 -41.80 10.71
CA VAL A 436 -7.68 -40.40 10.65
C VAL A 436 -6.87 -40.08 11.91
N ALA A 437 -5.54 -40.02 11.77
CA ALA A 437 -4.64 -39.66 12.84
C ALA A 437 -4.43 -38.14 12.84
N LEU A 438 -5.01 -37.47 13.84
CA LEU A 438 -4.87 -36.03 14.05
C LEU A 438 -3.96 -35.78 15.26
N PRO A 439 -2.96 -34.89 15.14
CA PRO A 439 -2.09 -34.58 16.28
C PRO A 439 -2.87 -34.07 17.50
N PRO A 440 -2.57 -34.56 18.72
CA PRO A 440 -3.26 -34.14 19.94
C PRO A 440 -2.87 -32.71 20.33
N GLY A 441 -3.73 -32.03 21.12
CA GLY A 441 -3.45 -30.70 21.67
C GLY A 441 -3.37 -29.55 20.65
N ARG A 442 -3.68 -29.80 19.37
CA ARG A 442 -3.67 -28.79 18.30
C ARG A 442 -4.75 -27.72 18.51
N ARG A 443 -4.40 -26.44 18.30
CA ARG A 443 -5.40 -25.38 18.10
C ARG A 443 -5.83 -25.36 16.64
N VAL A 444 -7.11 -25.64 16.39
CA VAL A 444 -7.69 -25.63 15.04
C VAL A 444 -8.59 -24.42 14.86
N ALA A 445 -8.45 -23.73 13.73
CA ALA A 445 -9.36 -22.69 13.28
C ALA A 445 -9.99 -23.10 11.93
N TYR A 446 -11.29 -22.81 11.74
CA TYR A 446 -12.04 -23.23 10.56
C TYR A 446 -12.95 -22.14 10.00
N ILE A 447 -12.90 -21.95 8.68
CA ILE A 447 -13.92 -21.18 7.93
C ILE A 447 -14.83 -22.18 7.21
N PRO A 448 -16.10 -22.33 7.64
CA PRO A 448 -17.11 -23.00 6.82
C PRO A 448 -17.48 -22.13 5.62
N GLY A 449 -17.64 -22.75 4.44
CA GLY A 449 -17.95 -22.02 3.21
C GLY A 449 -19.34 -21.38 3.17
N GLU A 450 -20.31 -21.90 3.93
CA GLU A 450 -21.73 -21.54 3.82
C GLU A 450 -22.33 -20.91 5.09
N VAL A 451 -21.57 -20.83 6.19
CA VAL A 451 -22.09 -20.35 7.49
C VAL A 451 -21.50 -18.98 7.81
N GLU A 452 -22.37 -17.97 7.95
CA GLU A 452 -21.96 -16.68 8.48
C GLU A 452 -21.60 -16.82 9.96
N VAL A 453 -20.31 -16.66 10.26
CA VAL A 453 -19.83 -16.52 11.64
C VAL A 453 -20.11 -15.09 12.10
N GLU A 454 -20.64 -14.95 13.32
CA GLU A 454 -20.83 -13.65 13.95
C GLU A 454 -19.50 -12.90 14.10
N LEU A 455 -19.48 -11.65 13.63
CA LEU A 455 -18.28 -10.81 13.62
C LEU A 455 -18.18 -9.89 14.85
N GLY A 456 -19.20 -9.89 15.70
CA GLY A 456 -19.34 -8.94 16.81
C GLY A 456 -19.57 -7.50 16.35
N GLU A 457 -19.48 -6.56 17.29
CA GLU A 457 -19.77 -5.13 17.06
C GLU A 457 -18.57 -4.19 17.23
N ALA A 458 -17.48 -4.71 17.80
CA ALA A 458 -16.29 -3.91 18.09
C ALA A 458 -15.58 -3.46 16.80
N PRO A 459 -14.91 -2.30 16.79
CA PRO A 459 -14.02 -1.92 15.70
C PRO A 459 -13.02 -3.02 15.35
N ILE A 460 -12.71 -3.20 14.07
CA ILE A 460 -11.96 -4.37 13.61
C ILE A 460 -10.57 -4.50 14.22
N LEU A 461 -9.86 -3.38 14.41
CA LEU A 461 -8.54 -3.40 15.04
C LEU A 461 -8.64 -3.74 16.53
N GLU A 462 -9.65 -3.20 17.21
CA GLU A 462 -9.92 -3.45 18.62
C GLU A 462 -10.27 -4.94 18.86
N ALA A 463 -11.06 -5.54 17.98
CA ALA A 463 -11.41 -6.96 18.06
C ALA A 463 -10.16 -7.87 18.00
N LEU A 464 -9.22 -7.57 17.10
CA LEU A 464 -7.97 -8.33 16.96
C LEU A 464 -7.01 -8.03 18.11
N TYR A 465 -6.91 -6.77 18.53
CA TYR A 465 -6.10 -6.39 19.68
C TYR A 465 -6.54 -7.11 20.95
N ARG A 466 -7.85 -7.27 21.17
CA ARG A 466 -8.37 -8.01 22.33
C ARG A 466 -7.93 -9.47 22.36
N LYS A 467 -7.78 -10.10 21.20
CA LYS A 467 -7.30 -11.49 21.06
C LYS A 467 -5.78 -11.59 21.18
N LEU A 468 -5.05 -10.75 20.44
CA LEU A 468 -3.58 -10.82 20.34
C LEU A 468 -2.84 -10.12 21.48
N LYS A 469 -3.49 -9.18 22.17
CA LYS A 469 -2.91 -8.26 23.16
C LYS A 469 -1.68 -7.49 22.65
N ASP A 470 -1.56 -7.35 21.32
CA ASP A 470 -0.49 -6.63 20.64
C ASP A 470 -1.06 -5.92 19.40
N VAL A 471 -1.07 -4.59 19.43
CA VAL A 471 -1.62 -3.77 18.35
C VAL A 471 -0.83 -3.91 17.04
N GLY A 472 0.49 -4.11 17.12
CA GLY A 472 1.30 -4.29 15.93
C GLY A 472 1.06 -5.65 15.27
N ALA A 473 0.86 -6.70 16.08
CA ALA A 473 0.43 -8.00 15.58
C ALA A 473 -0.97 -7.92 14.94
N ALA A 474 -1.91 -7.19 15.56
CA ALA A 474 -3.25 -7.00 15.02
C ALA A 474 -3.24 -6.28 13.66
N ILE A 475 -2.47 -5.18 13.55
CA ILE A 475 -2.27 -4.47 12.28
C ILE A 475 -1.58 -5.36 11.25
N GLU A 476 -0.57 -6.15 11.66
CA GLU A 476 0.10 -7.09 10.76
C GLU A 476 -0.90 -8.10 10.16
N VAL A 477 -1.76 -8.71 10.98
CA VAL A 477 -2.79 -9.64 10.51
C VAL A 477 -3.76 -8.95 9.54
N LEU A 478 -4.29 -7.76 9.88
CA LEU A 478 -5.16 -6.99 8.99
C LEU A 478 -4.48 -6.70 7.64
N ASN A 479 -3.20 -6.30 7.68
CA ASN A 479 -2.44 -6.03 6.47
C ASN A 479 -2.28 -7.29 5.59
N ARG A 480 -2.08 -8.47 6.20
CA ARG A 480 -1.89 -9.74 5.48
C ARG A 480 -3.18 -10.26 4.85
N VAL A 481 -4.33 -9.97 5.45
CA VAL A 481 -5.63 -10.25 4.82
C VAL A 481 -6.10 -9.12 3.89
N GLY A 482 -5.24 -8.15 3.56
CA GLY A 482 -5.55 -7.08 2.60
C GLY A 482 -6.48 -5.99 3.15
N LEU A 483 -6.64 -5.87 4.47
CA LEU A 483 -7.30 -4.75 5.15
C LEU A 483 -6.26 -3.73 5.62
N SER A 484 -5.46 -3.20 4.68
CA SER A 484 -4.31 -2.34 5.01
C SER A 484 -4.63 -0.85 5.16
N ASP A 485 -5.87 -0.44 4.92
CA ASP A 485 -6.29 0.94 5.09
C ASP A 485 -6.51 1.25 6.57
N ALA A 486 -5.69 2.15 7.12
CA ALA A 486 -5.78 2.56 8.51
C ALA A 486 -7.14 3.19 8.87
N VAL A 487 -7.86 3.77 7.90
CA VAL A 487 -9.22 4.29 8.12
C VAL A 487 -10.19 3.16 8.47
N LEU A 488 -9.99 1.96 7.91
CA LEU A 488 -10.83 0.80 8.20
C LEU A 488 -10.59 0.26 9.62
N TYR A 489 -9.46 0.56 10.28
CA TYR A 489 -9.16 0.01 11.61
C TYR A 489 -10.21 0.38 12.67
N ARG A 490 -10.85 1.54 12.52
CA ARG A 490 -11.96 1.98 13.39
C ARG A 490 -13.34 1.47 12.95
N ALA A 491 -13.45 0.89 11.76
CA ALA A 491 -14.72 0.45 11.22
C ALA A 491 -15.26 -0.73 12.02
N ARG A 492 -16.57 -0.75 12.24
CA ARG A 492 -17.30 -1.86 12.83
C ARG A 492 -17.72 -2.86 11.73
N PRO A 493 -17.96 -4.13 12.05
CA PRO A 493 -18.31 -5.14 11.03
C PRO A 493 -19.51 -4.80 10.15
N LYS A 494 -20.50 -4.07 10.68
CA LYS A 494 -21.66 -3.58 9.91
C LYS A 494 -21.34 -2.50 8.87
N GLU A 495 -20.20 -1.82 9.01
CA GLU A 495 -19.74 -0.77 8.11
C GLU A 495 -18.83 -1.33 6.99
N LEU A 496 -18.54 -2.64 7.04
CA LEU A 496 -17.69 -3.31 6.07
C LEU A 496 -18.50 -3.85 4.89
N SER A 497 -17.93 -3.75 3.69
CA SER A 497 -18.46 -4.46 2.52
C SER A 497 -18.39 -5.98 2.72
N THR A 498 -19.16 -6.76 1.94
CA THR A 498 -19.15 -8.24 2.02
C THR A 498 -17.73 -8.82 1.91
N GLY A 499 -16.95 -8.40 0.92
CA GLY A 499 -15.56 -8.84 0.77
C GLY A 499 -14.61 -8.32 1.88
N GLN A 500 -14.91 -7.20 2.53
CA GLN A 500 -14.17 -6.76 3.73
C GLN A 500 -14.52 -7.61 4.95
N ARG A 501 -15.79 -7.99 5.12
CA ARG A 501 -16.26 -8.88 6.20
C ARG A 501 -15.60 -10.25 6.10
N GLU A 502 -15.49 -10.84 4.92
CA GLU A 502 -14.78 -12.12 4.71
C GLU A 502 -13.30 -12.05 5.10
N ARG A 503 -12.60 -10.99 4.66
CA ARG A 503 -11.20 -10.77 5.05
C ARG A 503 -11.06 -10.59 6.56
N PHE A 504 -12.01 -9.91 7.18
CA PHE A 504 -12.04 -9.73 8.63
C PHE A 504 -12.28 -11.06 9.38
N ARG A 505 -13.16 -11.95 8.87
CA ARG A 505 -13.32 -13.32 9.40
C ARG A 505 -12.00 -14.08 9.42
N LEU A 506 -11.26 -14.03 8.30
CA LEU A 506 -9.93 -14.66 8.21
C LEU A 506 -8.96 -14.07 9.24
N ALA A 507 -8.99 -12.74 9.44
CA ALA A 507 -8.14 -12.08 10.43
C ALA A 507 -8.46 -12.50 11.87
N LEU A 508 -9.74 -12.67 12.22
CA LEU A 508 -10.16 -13.14 13.54
C LEU A 508 -9.64 -14.55 13.83
N LEU A 509 -9.67 -15.45 12.85
CA LEU A 509 -9.15 -16.81 13.00
C LEU A 509 -7.63 -16.85 13.13
N LEU A 510 -6.92 -16.03 12.34
CA LEU A 510 -5.47 -15.88 12.50
C LEU A 510 -5.10 -15.34 13.88
N ALA A 511 -5.92 -14.44 14.43
CA ALA A 511 -5.70 -13.88 15.76
C ALA A 511 -5.77 -14.94 16.88
N GLU A 512 -6.38 -16.10 16.65
CA GLU A 512 -6.37 -17.25 17.59
C GLU A 512 -5.02 -17.99 17.61
N ARG A 513 -4.08 -17.64 16.73
CA ARG A 513 -2.77 -18.32 16.59
C ARG A 513 -2.92 -19.85 16.46
N PRO A 514 -3.67 -20.32 15.44
CA PRO A 514 -3.93 -21.75 15.26
C PRO A 514 -2.66 -22.50 14.84
N ASP A 515 -2.54 -23.76 15.26
CA ASP A 515 -1.51 -24.68 14.76
C ASP A 515 -1.90 -25.27 13.40
N LEU A 516 -3.22 -25.41 13.19
CA LEU A 516 -3.87 -25.85 11.96
C LEU A 516 -4.99 -24.88 11.57
N LEU A 517 -4.85 -24.28 10.39
CA LEU A 517 -5.88 -23.43 9.79
C LEU A 517 -6.54 -24.18 8.62
N LEU A 518 -7.84 -24.41 8.74
CA LEU A 518 -8.68 -25.07 7.73
C LEU A 518 -9.58 -24.03 7.09
N ILE A 519 -9.60 -23.97 5.76
CA ILE A 519 -10.35 -22.94 5.05
C ILE A 519 -11.14 -23.56 3.91
N ASP A 520 -12.44 -23.29 3.86
CA ASP A 520 -13.29 -23.65 2.72
C ASP A 520 -13.64 -22.39 1.91
N GLU A 521 -13.16 -22.30 0.67
CA GLU A 521 -13.54 -21.28 -0.33
C GLU A 521 -13.49 -19.80 0.15
N PHE A 522 -12.51 -19.41 0.99
CA PHE A 522 -12.42 -18.04 1.59
C PHE A 522 -12.36 -16.87 0.60
N ALA A 523 -12.11 -17.14 -0.67
CA ALA A 523 -12.00 -16.12 -1.69
C ALA A 523 -13.21 -16.09 -2.62
N ALA A 524 -14.26 -16.89 -2.40
CA ALA A 524 -15.37 -17.05 -3.35
C ALA A 524 -16.03 -15.72 -3.78
N HIS A 525 -16.17 -14.75 -2.88
CA HIS A 525 -16.84 -13.46 -3.16
C HIS A 525 -15.85 -12.30 -3.42
N LEU A 526 -14.56 -12.59 -3.58
CA LEU A 526 -13.54 -11.60 -3.87
C LEU A 526 -13.26 -11.51 -5.38
N ASP A 527 -13.07 -10.29 -5.88
CA ASP A 527 -12.52 -10.08 -7.22
C ASP A 527 -11.14 -10.75 -7.37
N VAL A 528 -10.76 -11.09 -8.60
CA VAL A 528 -9.52 -11.83 -8.90
C VAL A 528 -8.26 -11.16 -8.29
N PRO A 529 -8.02 -9.84 -8.47
CA PRO A 529 -6.90 -9.15 -7.83
C PRO A 529 -6.91 -9.25 -6.29
N THR A 530 -8.05 -8.99 -5.65
CA THR A 530 -8.17 -9.02 -4.18
C THR A 530 -7.99 -10.44 -3.64
N ALA A 531 -8.62 -11.45 -4.25
CA ALA A 531 -8.47 -12.86 -3.88
C ALA A 531 -7.00 -13.29 -3.86
N ARG A 532 -6.24 -12.95 -4.91
CA ARG A 532 -4.81 -13.25 -5.00
C ARG A 532 -3.99 -12.56 -3.92
N ARG A 533 -4.33 -11.30 -3.60
CA ARG A 533 -3.61 -10.53 -2.57
C ARG A 533 -3.80 -11.14 -1.19
N VAL A 534 -5.03 -11.52 -0.84
CA VAL A 534 -5.34 -12.20 0.43
C VAL A 534 -4.63 -13.54 0.48
N ALA A 535 -4.67 -14.33 -0.60
CA ALA A 535 -3.98 -15.61 -0.70
C ALA A 535 -2.46 -15.48 -0.51
N LEU A 536 -1.80 -14.55 -1.20
CA LEU A 536 -0.37 -14.27 -1.04
C LEU A 536 -0.03 -13.85 0.40
N GLY A 537 -0.82 -12.95 0.97
CA GLY A 537 -0.60 -12.44 2.33
C GLY A 537 -0.79 -13.51 3.39
N LEU A 538 -1.87 -14.29 3.29
CA LEU A 538 -2.16 -15.45 4.13
C LEU A 538 -1.05 -16.49 4.03
N GLY A 539 -0.67 -16.90 2.81
CA GLY A 539 0.37 -17.90 2.60
C GLY A 539 1.73 -17.47 3.17
N LYS A 540 2.09 -16.19 3.08
CA LYS A 540 3.31 -15.68 3.70
C LYS A 540 3.23 -15.70 5.23
N LEU A 541 2.11 -15.25 5.81
CA LEU A 541 1.93 -15.25 7.26
C LEU A 541 1.99 -16.68 7.82
N CYS A 542 1.27 -17.63 7.23
CA CYS A 542 1.27 -19.01 7.71
C CYS A 542 2.68 -19.62 7.70
N ARG A 543 3.46 -19.39 6.63
CA ARG A 543 4.85 -19.86 6.54
C ARG A 543 5.76 -19.21 7.56
N GLU A 544 5.69 -17.89 7.72
CA GLU A 544 6.52 -17.15 8.69
C GLU A 544 6.21 -17.56 10.13
N ALA A 545 4.93 -17.83 10.42
CA ALA A 545 4.44 -18.21 11.74
C ALA A 545 4.57 -19.72 12.04
N GLY A 546 4.73 -20.58 11.04
CA GLY A 546 4.75 -22.04 11.20
C GLY A 546 3.35 -22.68 11.32
N VAL A 547 2.31 -21.99 10.82
CA VAL A 547 0.93 -22.49 10.81
C VAL A 547 0.77 -23.50 9.68
N THR A 548 0.22 -24.68 9.97
CA THR A 548 -0.19 -25.63 8.92
C THR A 548 -1.50 -25.15 8.29
N LEU A 549 -1.55 -24.99 6.97
CA LEU A 549 -2.75 -24.52 6.26
C LEU A 549 -3.29 -25.60 5.35
N VAL A 550 -4.60 -25.86 5.42
CA VAL A 550 -5.32 -26.66 4.42
C VAL A 550 -6.45 -25.82 3.86
N ALA A 551 -6.32 -25.39 2.60
CA ALA A 551 -7.30 -24.55 1.93
C ALA A 551 -8.01 -25.31 0.81
N ALA A 552 -9.33 -25.41 0.85
CA ALA A 552 -10.14 -25.89 -0.26
C ALA A 552 -10.49 -24.74 -1.20
N THR A 553 -10.17 -24.90 -2.47
CA THR A 553 -10.62 -23.96 -3.50
C THR A 553 -10.64 -24.59 -4.89
N HIS A 554 -11.52 -24.11 -5.75
CA HIS A 554 -11.52 -24.42 -7.18
C HIS A 554 -10.95 -23.29 -8.05
N ARG A 555 -10.46 -22.19 -7.45
CA ARG A 555 -9.97 -21.00 -8.17
C ARG A 555 -8.46 -21.08 -8.46
N PRO A 556 -8.01 -21.27 -9.72
CA PRO A 556 -6.59 -21.45 -10.04
C PRO A 556 -5.69 -20.30 -9.58
N GLU A 557 -6.18 -19.06 -9.65
CA GLU A 557 -5.46 -17.87 -9.22
C GLU A 557 -5.18 -17.84 -7.71
N VAL A 558 -6.07 -18.43 -6.89
CA VAL A 558 -5.89 -18.56 -5.43
C VAL A 558 -4.87 -19.64 -5.12
N VAL A 559 -4.98 -20.80 -5.79
CA VAL A 559 -4.00 -21.90 -5.68
C VAL A 559 -2.60 -21.39 -6.00
N ALA A 560 -2.45 -20.67 -7.11
CA ALA A 560 -1.19 -20.10 -7.54
C ALA A 560 -0.63 -19.10 -6.51
N ALA A 561 -1.48 -18.20 -6.02
CA ALA A 561 -1.10 -17.17 -5.05
C ALA A 561 -0.73 -17.74 -3.67
N LEU A 562 -1.39 -18.81 -3.24
CA LEU A 562 -1.02 -19.54 -2.01
C LEU A 562 0.34 -20.23 -2.15
N ASP A 563 0.68 -20.68 -3.37
CA ASP A 563 1.96 -21.33 -3.70
C ASP A 563 2.21 -22.59 -2.84
N PRO A 564 1.27 -23.55 -2.83
CA PRO A 564 1.23 -24.65 -1.86
C PRO A 564 2.43 -25.59 -1.99
N ASP A 565 2.79 -26.20 -0.86
CA ASP A 565 3.78 -27.29 -0.84
C ASP A 565 3.15 -28.59 -1.36
N LEU A 566 1.85 -28.78 -1.09
CA LEU A 566 1.07 -29.95 -1.50
C LEU A 566 -0.23 -29.55 -2.21
N LEU A 567 -0.46 -30.06 -3.41
CA LEU A 567 -1.74 -29.93 -4.11
C LEU A 567 -2.46 -31.29 -4.10
N VAL A 568 -3.68 -31.33 -3.56
CA VAL A 568 -4.50 -32.54 -3.45
C VAL A 568 -5.70 -32.39 -4.37
N TYR A 569 -5.74 -33.17 -5.45
CA TYR A 569 -6.92 -33.26 -6.30
C TYR A 569 -7.94 -34.20 -5.66
N VAL A 570 -9.14 -33.68 -5.42
CA VAL A 570 -10.26 -34.39 -4.81
C VAL A 570 -11.33 -34.63 -5.88
N GLY A 571 -11.72 -35.87 -6.11
CA GLY A 571 -12.73 -36.20 -7.11
C GLY A 571 -13.10 -37.67 -7.17
N TYR A 572 -14.37 -37.95 -7.49
CA TYR A 572 -14.91 -39.30 -7.73
C TYR A 572 -14.62 -40.34 -6.63
N GLY A 573 -14.47 -39.89 -5.37
CA GLY A 573 -14.13 -40.76 -4.25
C GLY A 573 -12.64 -40.91 -3.96
N GLY A 574 -11.76 -40.47 -4.86
CA GLY A 574 -10.31 -40.59 -4.73
C GLY A 574 -9.61 -39.28 -4.37
N LEU A 575 -8.35 -39.41 -3.95
CA LEU A 575 -7.40 -38.32 -3.75
C LEU A 575 -6.18 -38.57 -4.62
N THR A 576 -5.69 -37.54 -5.31
CA THR A 576 -4.40 -37.56 -6.01
C THR A 576 -3.54 -36.42 -5.48
N THR A 577 -2.38 -36.75 -4.91
CA THR A 577 -1.46 -35.78 -4.33
C THR A 577 -0.35 -35.43 -5.31
N VAL A 578 -0.09 -34.14 -5.49
CA VAL A 578 0.99 -33.61 -6.31
C VAL A 578 1.85 -32.70 -5.44
N PRO A 579 3.06 -33.12 -5.07
CA PRO A 579 4.03 -32.25 -4.43
C PRO A 579 4.38 -31.11 -5.40
N ARG A 580 4.27 -29.86 -4.95
CA ARG A 580 4.63 -28.68 -5.75
C ARG A 580 5.92 -28.03 -5.28
N ARG A 581 6.26 -28.22 -4.01
CA ARG A 581 7.59 -28.02 -3.47
C ARG A 581 7.96 -29.29 -2.72
N GLY A 582 9.13 -29.85 -3.03
CA GLY A 582 9.62 -31.00 -2.28
C GLY A 582 9.72 -30.69 -0.78
N PRO A 583 9.72 -31.71 0.09
CA PRO A 583 9.98 -31.51 1.51
C PRO A 583 11.30 -30.75 1.67
N ARG A 584 11.26 -29.64 2.41
CA ARG A 584 12.47 -28.86 2.72
C ARG A 584 13.34 -29.71 3.63
N THR A 585 14.50 -30.11 3.13
CA THR A 585 15.60 -30.61 3.96
C THR A 585 16.22 -29.46 4.74
#